data_AF-A0A2W0C5D5-F1
#
_entry.id   AF-A0A2W0C5D5-F1
#
_cell.length_a   1.000
_cell.length_b   1.000
_cell.length_c   1.000
_cell.angle_alpha   90.00
_cell.angle_beta   90.00
_cell.angle_gamma   90.00
#
_symmetry.space_group_name_H-M   'P 1'
#
loop_
_entity.id
_entity.type
_entity.pdbx_description
1 polymer ?
#
loop_
_entity_poly.entity_id
_entity_poly.type
_entity_poly.pdbx_seq_one_letter_code
_entity_poly.pdbx_strand_id
1 'polypeptide(L)'
;MANHINFTSTYNPNLEAWGGNETFDPLKMNAMFSQILGNIAAVESSIPGNIIDVRNFAPGDGTDQSVQIKAFFDSAQEGDILLFTPGHYKVVKSGWFYTFNGKAVTIRAHPGAILEVSDQGLRFENSNHIEVSGLTLRRTTQAGWAKGRTGIYVENSSNVILQNNDISKFTDGIGVNGSTSQENPSRNVIIRNNKLHHLGEEPIAVRTNLAFVIISQNDCYRYLGDGILIKATWNVFVTTNFLHTPVLSTDADYTTFTAGQQGSNVPKVGGGITCNNEGGETGARSLHIHDNSVIGTAFGVGLIGFRGAFVTSNFFSNIRNSSVVSVSFLPSQFNPNDESNHIFVIQGNYIDSILRSNPTAAIEARTNNGIEGMDIGVISDNIVIPNGNHWGIIADGNIIIKGNYIAKAGIAMDLSNGVVATSNIIQPGFVTTNPDRMVSINDHVTFTSNSISGKGTSLKIRGSNSVITGNRMNYDGNWWAVHFDNANRVVENNIIKDNVLLVSSSATGRYLFGSSAFSNGKNVVIDVVKDNNGSFYQLVNDLVLTGPNSTRWRVTVDANGNIKGTKV
;
A
#
# COMPACT_ATOMS: atom_id res chain seq x y z
N MET A 1 17.24 -9.72 42.14
CA MET A 1 16.03 -8.91 42.33
C MET A 1 15.99 -7.91 41.19
N ALA A 2 15.05 -8.09 40.27
CA ALA A 2 14.90 -7.27 39.07
C ALA A 2 14.38 -5.88 39.46
N ASN A 3 15.22 -4.86 39.34
CA ASN A 3 14.77 -3.48 39.40
C ASN A 3 13.99 -3.21 38.11
N HIS A 4 12.68 -3.37 38.17
CA HIS A 4 11.77 -2.72 37.24
C HIS A 4 12.01 -1.22 37.37
N ILE A 5 12.71 -0.62 36.40
CA ILE A 5 12.78 0.83 36.27
C ILE A 5 11.33 1.29 36.06
N ASN A 6 10.82 2.02 37.04
CA ASN A 6 9.45 2.51 37.09
C ASN A 6 9.35 3.73 36.17
N PHE A 7 8.58 3.63 35.08
CA PHE A 7 8.40 4.66 34.05
C PHE A 7 7.50 5.83 34.53
N THR A 8 7.84 6.47 35.66
CA THR A 8 7.03 7.56 36.23
C THR A 8 7.44 8.97 35.79
N SER A 9 8.27 9.13 34.75
CA SER A 9 8.29 10.41 34.03
C SER A 9 6.95 10.54 33.30
N THR A 10 6.10 11.39 33.85
CA THR A 10 4.70 11.58 33.49
C THR A 10 4.54 11.68 31.97
N TYR A 11 3.89 10.66 31.40
CA TYR A 11 3.38 10.65 30.04
C TYR A 11 2.63 11.96 29.77
N ASN A 12 3.06 12.73 28.77
CA ASN A 12 2.31 13.87 28.26
C ASN A 12 1.33 13.32 27.19
N PRO A 13 0.02 13.23 27.49
CA PRO A 13 -0.98 12.53 26.68
C PRO A 13 -1.28 13.18 25.31
N ASN A 14 -0.57 14.24 24.92
CA ASN A 14 -0.82 14.94 23.66
C ASN A 14 -0.48 14.16 22.39
N LEU A 15 0.21 13.01 22.47
CA LEU A 15 0.57 12.20 21.29
C LEU A 15 -0.59 11.34 20.76
N GLU A 16 -1.52 10.88 21.60
CA GLU A 16 -2.77 10.27 21.10
C GLU A 16 -3.64 11.27 20.34
N ALA A 17 -3.60 12.55 20.76
CA ALA A 17 -4.30 13.63 20.08
C ALA A 17 -3.77 13.91 18.66
N TRP A 18 -2.56 13.46 18.33
CA TRP A 18 -1.95 13.64 17.00
C TRP A 18 -2.17 12.44 16.07
N GLY A 19 -2.57 11.28 16.61
CA GLY A 19 -2.85 10.06 15.87
C GLY A 19 -4.30 9.89 15.39
N GLY A 20 -5.14 10.93 15.56
CA GLY A 20 -6.55 10.91 15.14
C GLY A 20 -6.75 10.73 13.63
N ASN A 21 -8.01 10.48 13.23
CA ASN A 21 -8.52 10.18 11.87
C ASN A 21 -8.28 11.27 10.79
N GLU A 22 -7.24 12.08 10.93
CA GLU A 22 -6.95 13.22 10.08
C GLU A 22 -6.01 12.84 8.93
N THR A 23 -6.20 13.50 7.79
CA THR A 23 -5.33 13.41 6.62
C THR A 23 -3.86 13.70 6.97
N PHE A 24 -2.93 13.12 6.20
CA PHE A 24 -1.49 13.37 6.35
C PHE A 24 -1.17 14.88 6.48
N ASP A 25 -0.55 15.25 7.60
CA ASP A 25 -0.11 16.62 7.91
C ASP A 25 1.42 16.62 8.12
N PRO A 26 2.20 17.18 7.17
CA PRO A 26 3.65 17.26 7.27
C PRO A 26 4.15 17.98 8.53
N LEU A 27 3.41 18.96 9.05
CA LEU A 27 3.79 19.71 10.25
C LEU A 27 3.64 18.82 11.49
N LYS A 28 2.56 18.05 11.59
CA LYS A 28 2.37 17.08 12.67
C LYS A 28 3.41 15.97 12.61
N MET A 29 3.69 15.42 11.43
CA MET A 29 4.76 14.42 11.28
C MET A 29 6.13 14.97 11.71
N ASN A 30 6.49 16.19 11.29
CA ASN A 30 7.74 16.83 11.71
C ASN A 30 7.78 17.08 13.22
N ALA A 31 6.65 17.45 13.83
CA ALA A 31 6.54 17.62 15.26
C ALA A 31 6.71 16.27 15.98
N MET A 32 6.10 15.19 15.49
CA MET A 32 6.28 13.83 16.03
C MET A 32 7.73 13.37 15.90
N PHE A 33 8.34 13.53 14.72
CA PHE A 33 9.74 13.17 14.49
C PHE A 33 10.66 13.92 15.44
N SER A 34 10.46 15.24 15.58
CA SER A 34 11.22 16.10 16.50
C SER A 34 11.03 15.67 17.96
N GLN A 35 9.81 15.29 18.34
CA GLN A 35 9.52 14.83 19.70
C GLN A 35 10.15 13.46 19.98
N ILE A 36 10.07 12.50 19.05
CA ILE A 36 10.72 11.19 19.18
C ILE A 36 12.23 11.37 19.31
N LEU A 37 12.85 12.16 18.43
CA LEU A 37 14.27 12.46 18.53
C LEU A 37 14.63 13.17 19.83
N GLY A 38 13.82 14.13 20.27
CA GLY A 38 14.01 14.82 21.55
C GLY A 38 13.93 13.86 22.75
N ASN A 39 12.98 12.93 22.74
CA ASN A 39 12.85 11.90 23.76
C ASN A 39 14.08 10.98 23.79
N ILE A 40 14.54 10.53 22.61
CA ILE A 40 15.71 9.66 22.51
C ILE A 40 16.96 10.40 22.98
N ALA A 41 17.17 11.64 22.52
CA ALA A 41 18.30 12.46 22.93
C ALA A 41 18.30 12.76 24.44
N ALA A 42 17.13 12.98 25.04
CA ALA A 42 17.00 13.16 26.48
C ALA A 42 17.45 11.90 27.24
N VAL A 43 17.02 10.71 26.78
CA VAL A 43 17.47 9.43 27.36
C VAL A 43 18.98 9.25 27.16
N GLU A 44 19.50 9.42 25.94
CA GLU A 44 20.94 9.31 25.65
C GLU A 44 21.77 10.24 26.54
N SER A 45 21.36 11.50 26.70
CA SER A 45 22.08 12.48 27.53
C SER A 45 22.09 12.16 29.03
N SER A 46 21.16 11.33 29.50
CA SER A 46 21.06 10.94 30.91
C SER A 46 21.96 9.76 31.29
N ILE A 47 22.60 9.12 30.31
CA ILE A 47 23.37 7.89 30.48
C ILE A 47 24.84 8.17 30.11
N PRO A 48 25.69 8.54 31.09
CA PRO A 48 27.10 8.80 30.81
C PRO A 48 27.82 7.49 30.46
N GLY A 49 28.66 7.51 29.43
CA GLY A 49 29.45 6.35 29.01
C GLY A 49 30.75 6.71 28.32
N ASN A 50 31.60 5.71 28.14
CA ASN A 50 32.89 5.83 27.46
C ASN A 50 32.79 5.39 25.99
N ILE A 51 33.75 5.79 25.18
CA ILE A 51 33.95 5.22 23.85
C ILE A 51 34.89 4.03 23.97
N ILE A 52 34.43 2.85 23.55
CA ILE A 52 35.22 1.62 23.51
C ILE A 52 35.50 1.29 22.05
N ASP A 53 36.77 1.30 21.66
CA ASP A 53 37.20 0.94 20.30
C ASP A 53 37.37 -0.58 20.18
N VAL A 54 36.75 -1.18 19.16
CA VAL A 54 36.88 -2.60 18.82
C VAL A 54 38.33 -3.03 18.59
N ARG A 55 39.22 -2.11 18.16
CA ARG A 55 40.66 -2.39 17.90
C ARG A 55 41.45 -2.75 19.15
N ASN A 56 40.95 -2.39 20.32
CA ASN A 56 41.53 -2.82 21.59
C ASN A 56 41.29 -4.31 21.86
N PHE A 57 40.42 -4.96 21.09
CA PHE A 57 40.04 -6.36 21.25
C PHE A 57 40.36 -7.20 20.01
N ALA A 58 40.04 -6.69 18.82
CA ALA A 58 40.00 -7.48 17.59
C ALA A 58 40.80 -6.82 16.44
N PRO A 59 41.64 -7.57 15.71
CA PRO A 59 42.51 -7.03 14.65
C PRO A 59 41.78 -6.67 13.35
N GLY A 60 40.53 -7.08 13.13
CA GLY A 60 39.76 -6.72 11.94
C GLY A 60 40.40 -7.19 10.62
N ASP A 61 41.04 -8.36 10.63
CA ASP A 61 41.83 -8.90 9.51
C ASP A 61 41.09 -9.98 8.68
N GLY A 62 39.80 -10.19 8.95
CA GLY A 62 38.95 -11.20 8.30
C GLY A 62 39.11 -12.63 8.84
N THR A 63 40.01 -12.87 9.79
CA THR A 63 40.09 -14.13 10.54
C THR A 63 38.94 -14.27 11.53
N ASP A 64 38.68 -15.48 12.02
CA ASP A 64 37.68 -15.71 13.05
C ASP A 64 38.08 -15.00 14.36
N GLN A 65 37.31 -13.98 14.72
CA GLN A 65 37.51 -13.10 15.86
C GLN A 65 36.36 -13.23 16.87
N SER A 66 35.65 -14.36 16.87
CA SER A 66 34.45 -14.58 17.69
C SER A 66 34.68 -14.28 19.18
N VAL A 67 35.82 -14.70 19.73
CA VAL A 67 36.17 -14.48 21.14
C VAL A 67 36.42 -13.00 21.42
N GLN A 68 37.16 -12.33 20.53
CA GLN A 68 37.53 -10.93 20.65
C GLN A 68 36.32 -10.02 20.56
N ILE A 69 35.44 -10.24 19.57
CA ILE A 69 34.22 -9.44 19.42
C ILE A 69 33.25 -9.71 20.56
N LYS A 70 33.17 -10.96 21.07
CA LYS A 70 32.38 -11.23 22.28
C LYS A 70 32.92 -10.46 23.48
N ALA A 71 34.24 -10.46 23.69
CA ALA A 71 34.88 -9.71 24.79
C ALA A 71 34.66 -8.20 24.66
N PHE A 72 34.72 -7.67 23.43
CA PHE A 72 34.37 -6.28 23.12
C PHE A 72 32.93 -5.95 23.54
N PHE A 73 31.96 -6.79 23.17
CA PHE A 73 30.56 -6.58 23.57
C PHE A 73 30.31 -6.80 25.06
N ASP A 74 30.98 -7.78 25.69
CA ASP A 74 30.89 -8.00 27.14
C ASP A 74 31.47 -6.85 27.96
N SER A 75 32.41 -6.08 27.39
CA SER A 75 32.98 -4.92 28.07
C SER A 75 31.99 -3.76 28.24
N ALA A 76 30.93 -3.72 27.42
CA ALA A 76 29.94 -2.65 27.40
C ALA A 76 29.21 -2.51 28.75
N GLN A 77 29.31 -1.31 29.33
CA GLN A 77 28.46 -0.82 30.40
C GLN A 77 27.31 0.01 29.83
N GLU A 78 26.33 0.34 30.68
CA GLU A 78 25.21 1.18 30.29
C GLU A 78 25.71 2.56 29.85
N GLY A 79 25.32 2.99 28.64
CA GLY A 79 25.72 4.28 28.07
C GLY A 79 26.99 4.26 27.23
N ASP A 80 27.76 3.16 27.25
CA ASP A 80 28.99 3.08 26.45
C ASP A 80 28.68 3.10 24.95
N ILE A 81 29.59 3.73 24.21
CA ILE A 81 29.61 3.73 22.74
C ILE A 81 30.61 2.67 22.29
N LEU A 82 30.09 1.61 21.68
CA LEU A 82 30.87 0.57 21.03
C LEU A 82 31.22 1.03 19.61
N LEU A 83 32.48 1.42 19.42
CA LEU A 83 32.99 1.94 18.16
C LEU A 83 33.66 0.84 17.32
N PHE A 84 33.09 0.55 16.16
CA PHE A 84 33.73 -0.22 15.11
C PHE A 84 34.54 0.70 14.20
N THR A 85 35.86 0.69 14.35
CA THR A 85 36.78 1.31 13.39
C THR A 85 36.94 0.44 12.14
N PRO A 86 37.48 0.96 11.02
CA PRO A 86 37.52 0.22 9.75
C PRO A 86 38.27 -1.11 9.88
N GLY A 87 37.74 -2.18 9.30
CA GLY A 87 38.28 -3.54 9.45
C GLY A 87 37.23 -4.60 9.13
N HIS A 88 37.68 -5.85 8.94
CA HIS A 88 36.81 -7.00 8.70
C HIS A 88 36.80 -7.91 9.94
N TYR A 89 35.70 -7.84 10.69
CA TYR A 89 35.49 -8.57 11.94
C TYR A 89 34.60 -9.78 11.66
N LYS A 90 35.20 -10.96 11.56
CA LYS A 90 34.45 -12.20 11.28
C LYS A 90 34.13 -12.94 12.56
N VAL A 91 32.89 -13.40 12.67
CA VAL A 91 32.35 -14.14 13.80
C VAL A 91 31.73 -15.44 13.28
N VAL A 92 32.17 -16.55 13.84
CA VAL A 92 31.70 -17.90 13.56
C VAL A 92 30.97 -18.45 14.79
N LYS A 93 29.66 -18.26 14.81
CA LYS A 93 28.77 -18.75 15.87
C LYS A 93 27.41 -19.16 15.30
N SER A 94 26.87 -20.27 15.82
CA SER A 94 25.50 -20.71 15.56
C SER A 94 24.51 -19.96 16.47
N GLY A 95 23.34 -19.60 15.94
CA GLY A 95 22.34 -18.80 16.64
C GLY A 95 22.72 -17.33 16.76
N TRP A 96 22.17 -16.66 17.77
CA TRP A 96 22.50 -15.26 18.07
C TRP A 96 23.97 -15.11 18.42
N PHE A 97 24.67 -14.24 17.69
CA PHE A 97 26.05 -13.94 18.06
C PHE A 97 26.11 -13.33 19.47
N TYR A 98 25.32 -12.27 19.69
CA TYR A 98 25.26 -11.56 20.95
C TYR A 98 23.85 -11.06 21.24
N THR A 99 23.46 -11.10 22.52
CA THR A 99 22.21 -10.54 23.03
C THR A 99 22.54 -9.47 24.05
N PHE A 100 22.20 -8.22 23.74
CA PHE A 100 22.16 -7.14 24.72
C PHE A 100 20.80 -7.20 25.43
N ASN A 101 20.80 -7.41 26.74
CA ASN A 101 19.56 -7.52 27.53
C ASN A 101 19.57 -6.50 28.67
N GLY A 102 18.58 -5.60 28.68
CA GLY A 102 18.42 -4.60 29.74
C GLY A 102 19.48 -3.50 29.76
N LYS A 103 20.27 -3.34 28.70
CA LYS A 103 21.36 -2.36 28.63
C LYS A 103 21.02 -1.26 27.62
N ALA A 104 21.26 0.00 27.98
CA ALA A 104 21.36 1.07 27.00
C ALA A 104 22.67 0.93 26.21
N VAL A 105 22.57 0.75 24.89
CA VAL A 105 23.72 0.42 24.04
C VAL A 105 23.73 1.28 22.78
N THR A 106 24.87 1.89 22.52
CA THR A 106 25.15 2.61 21.28
C THR A 106 26.27 1.92 20.52
N ILE A 107 25.99 1.45 19.31
CA ILE A 107 26.97 0.89 18.38
C ILE A 107 27.14 1.88 17.22
N ARG A 108 28.37 2.35 17.02
CA ARG A 108 28.72 3.23 15.90
C ARG A 108 29.83 2.60 15.08
N ALA A 109 29.77 2.74 13.78
CA ALA A 109 30.78 2.22 12.88
C ALA A 109 31.30 3.30 11.93
N HIS A 110 32.62 3.30 11.72
CA HIS A 110 33.25 4.10 10.68
C HIS A 110 33.13 3.42 9.31
N PRO A 111 33.14 4.18 8.20
CA PRO A 111 33.14 3.61 6.86
C PRO A 111 34.25 2.57 6.69
N GLY A 112 33.91 1.40 6.15
CA GLY A 112 34.84 0.28 5.97
C GLY A 112 34.92 -0.69 7.15
N ALA A 113 34.14 -0.49 8.21
CA ALA A 113 33.95 -1.50 9.25
C ALA A 113 32.89 -2.53 8.82
N ILE A 114 33.28 -3.80 8.78
CA ILE A 114 32.43 -4.93 8.37
C ILE A 114 32.36 -5.92 9.53
N LEU A 115 31.16 -6.12 10.07
CA LEU A 115 30.85 -7.25 10.95
C LEU A 115 30.24 -8.38 10.11
N GLU A 116 31.00 -9.45 9.94
CA GLU A 116 30.52 -10.65 9.25
C GLU A 116 30.17 -11.74 10.26
N VAL A 117 28.94 -12.25 10.21
CA VAL A 117 28.45 -13.30 11.12
C VAL A 117 28.07 -14.57 10.34
N SER A 118 28.28 -15.74 10.93
CA SER A 118 27.92 -17.00 10.26
C SER A 118 26.43 -17.35 10.29
N ASP A 119 25.67 -16.85 11.28
CA ASP A 119 24.26 -17.23 11.46
C ASP A 119 23.31 -16.04 11.71
N GLN A 120 23.03 -15.67 12.96
CA GLN A 120 22.21 -14.49 13.28
C GLN A 120 23.08 -13.31 13.72
N GLY A 121 22.60 -12.09 13.49
CA GLY A 121 23.33 -10.87 13.83
C GLY A 121 23.16 -10.45 15.29
N LEU A 122 22.75 -9.21 15.50
CA LEU A 122 22.66 -8.57 16.81
C LEU A 122 21.24 -8.67 17.37
N ARG A 123 21.12 -9.10 18.63
CA ARG A 123 19.84 -9.11 19.36
C ARG A 123 19.85 -8.11 20.50
N PHE A 124 18.75 -7.38 20.64
CA PHE A 124 18.50 -6.45 21.74
C PHE A 124 17.16 -6.78 22.39
N GLU A 125 17.16 -6.89 23.71
CA GLU A 125 15.99 -7.26 24.51
C GLU A 125 15.86 -6.31 25.70
N ASN A 126 14.62 -5.95 26.06
CA ASN A 126 14.29 -5.25 27.30
C ASN A 126 15.09 -3.94 27.53
N SER A 127 15.49 -3.26 26.46
CA SER A 127 16.41 -2.12 26.52
C SER A 127 15.67 -0.81 26.32
N ASN A 128 16.10 0.24 27.02
CA ASN A 128 15.44 1.56 26.98
C ASN A 128 16.18 2.60 26.11
N HIS A 129 17.28 2.19 25.48
CA HIS A 129 17.98 2.96 24.45
C HIS A 129 18.82 2.01 23.60
N ILE A 130 18.62 2.05 22.29
CA ILE A 130 19.40 1.27 21.33
C ILE A 130 19.75 2.19 20.17
N GLU A 131 21.03 2.37 19.90
CA GLU A 131 21.49 2.98 18.65
C GLU A 131 22.39 1.98 17.91
N VAL A 132 22.11 1.73 16.63
CA VAL A 132 23.04 1.05 15.72
C VAL A 132 23.20 1.92 14.47
N SER A 133 24.40 2.46 14.28
CA SER A 133 24.68 3.47 13.27
C SER A 133 25.93 3.16 12.44
N GLY A 134 25.78 3.18 11.11
CA GLY A 134 26.91 3.10 10.17
C GLY A 134 27.48 1.70 9.92
N LEU A 135 26.86 0.65 10.49
CA LEU A 135 27.45 -0.69 10.50
C LEU A 135 27.19 -1.42 9.18
N THR A 136 28.24 -1.98 8.57
CA THR A 136 28.07 -3.02 7.54
C THR A 136 27.97 -4.37 8.23
N LEU A 137 26.75 -4.91 8.32
CA LEU A 137 26.45 -6.20 8.93
C LEU A 137 26.07 -7.20 7.83
N ARG A 138 26.87 -8.25 7.67
CA ARG A 138 26.61 -9.25 6.62
C ARG A 138 26.67 -10.66 7.15
N ARG A 139 25.86 -11.55 6.59
CA ARG A 139 25.99 -12.98 6.83
C ARG A 139 27.05 -13.60 5.91
N THR A 140 27.82 -14.57 6.38
CA THR A 140 28.83 -15.27 5.56
C THR A 140 28.21 -15.94 4.34
N THR A 141 27.08 -16.63 4.55
CA THR A 141 26.32 -17.29 3.48
C THR A 141 24.95 -16.64 3.32
N GLN A 142 24.39 -16.67 2.11
CA GLN A 142 23.02 -16.22 1.87
C GLN A 142 22.05 -17.10 2.66
N ALA A 143 21.21 -16.50 3.50
CA ALA A 143 20.05 -17.17 4.07
C ALA A 143 18.91 -17.17 3.05
N GLY A 144 18.25 -18.33 2.91
CA GLY A 144 17.01 -18.44 2.15
C GLY A 144 15.78 -18.20 3.03
N TRP A 145 14.61 -18.25 2.40
CA TRP A 145 13.28 -18.11 3.01
C TRP A 145 13.07 -19.09 4.18
N ALA A 146 13.11 -18.57 5.40
CA ALA A 146 12.97 -19.35 6.63
C ALA A 146 12.90 -18.42 7.85
N LYS A 147 12.19 -18.86 8.89
CA LYS A 147 12.21 -18.19 10.20
C LYS A 147 13.63 -18.05 10.77
N GLY A 148 13.89 -16.91 11.41
CA GLY A 148 15.16 -16.60 12.08
C GLY A 148 16.24 -16.05 11.13
N ARG A 149 17.49 -15.97 11.61
CA ARG A 149 18.62 -15.38 10.86
C ARG A 149 18.38 -13.93 10.48
N THR A 150 17.88 -13.14 11.42
CA THR A 150 17.72 -11.69 11.27
C THR A 150 19.07 -10.99 11.48
N GLY A 151 19.30 -9.91 10.73
CA GLY A 151 20.47 -9.05 10.91
C GLY A 151 20.44 -8.30 12.24
N ILE A 152 19.47 -7.40 12.42
CA ILE A 152 19.25 -6.70 13.69
C ILE A 152 17.86 -7.05 14.19
N TYR A 153 17.77 -7.64 15.39
CA TYR A 153 16.51 -7.96 16.04
C TYR A 153 16.38 -7.23 17.37
N VAL A 154 15.29 -6.50 17.53
CA VAL A 154 14.95 -5.74 18.72
C VAL A 154 13.64 -6.25 19.27
N GLU A 155 13.59 -6.49 20.58
CA GLU A 155 12.40 -7.04 21.24
C GLU A 155 12.15 -6.32 22.57
N ASN A 156 10.88 -5.99 22.82
CA ASN A 156 10.42 -5.37 24.07
C ASN A 156 11.30 -4.19 24.52
N SER A 157 11.65 -3.32 23.58
CA SER A 157 12.63 -2.23 23.79
C SER A 157 12.09 -0.90 23.26
N SER A 158 12.49 0.21 23.89
CA SER A 158 12.09 1.56 23.51
C SER A 158 13.28 2.45 23.19
N ASN A 159 13.03 3.57 22.50
CA ASN A 159 14.05 4.56 22.11
C ASN A 159 15.13 3.92 21.22
N VAL A 160 14.69 3.47 20.05
CA VAL A 160 15.49 2.68 19.10
C VAL A 160 15.82 3.53 17.88
N ILE A 161 17.10 3.65 17.55
CA ILE A 161 17.59 4.29 16.33
C ILE A 161 18.46 3.29 15.56
N LEU A 162 17.97 2.84 14.41
CA LEU A 162 18.71 2.00 13.47
C LEU A 162 18.93 2.79 12.19
N GLN A 163 20.16 3.27 11.97
CA GLN A 163 20.43 4.20 10.89
C GLN A 163 21.73 3.98 10.13
N ASN A 164 21.77 4.35 8.85
CA ASN A 164 22.99 4.32 8.04
C ASN A 164 23.67 2.94 7.97
N ASN A 165 22.94 1.84 8.19
CA ASN A 165 23.50 0.49 8.18
C ASN A 165 23.40 -0.12 6.78
N ASP A 166 24.36 -0.98 6.41
CA ASP A 166 24.29 -1.86 5.24
C ASP A 166 24.11 -3.30 5.75
N ILE A 167 22.93 -3.89 5.52
CA ILE A 167 22.58 -5.21 6.05
C ILE A 167 22.27 -6.17 4.92
N SER A 168 22.95 -7.33 4.91
CA SER A 168 22.81 -8.27 3.80
C SER A 168 23.00 -9.76 4.13
N LYS A 169 22.43 -10.60 3.26
CA LYS A 169 22.52 -12.07 3.28
C LYS A 169 21.79 -12.77 4.44
N PHE A 170 20.97 -12.03 5.17
CA PHE A 170 20.10 -12.55 6.23
C PHE A 170 18.76 -13.03 5.67
N THR A 171 17.93 -13.67 6.50
CA THR A 171 16.53 -13.86 6.12
C THR A 171 15.85 -12.51 6.20
N ASP A 172 15.79 -11.92 7.40
CA ASP A 172 15.27 -10.58 7.63
C ASP A 172 16.43 -9.58 7.83
N GLY A 173 16.27 -8.36 7.33
CA GLY A 173 17.23 -7.28 7.59
C GLY A 173 17.11 -6.76 9.03
N ILE A 174 16.00 -6.11 9.31
CA ILE A 174 15.68 -5.50 10.60
C ILE A 174 14.31 -6.00 11.08
N GLY A 175 14.29 -6.62 12.27
CA GLY A 175 13.06 -6.99 12.97
C GLY A 175 12.93 -6.21 14.27
N VAL A 176 11.82 -5.50 14.45
CA VAL A 176 11.49 -4.84 15.72
C VAL A 176 10.15 -5.36 16.21
N ASN A 177 10.18 -6.06 17.34
CA ASN A 177 9.00 -6.55 18.03
C ASN A 177 8.80 -5.73 19.30
N GLY A 178 7.59 -5.22 19.52
CA GLY A 178 7.29 -4.43 20.71
C GLY A 178 7.05 -5.28 21.96
N SER A 179 6.21 -4.78 22.84
CA SER A 179 5.95 -5.44 24.13
C SER A 179 4.86 -6.49 24.01
N THR A 180 4.77 -7.37 25.00
CA THR A 180 3.65 -8.33 25.11
C THR A 180 2.35 -7.69 25.61
N SER A 181 2.36 -6.41 25.99
CA SER A 181 1.20 -5.71 26.58
C SER A 181 0.76 -4.52 25.74
N GLN A 182 -0.52 -4.48 25.39
CA GLN A 182 -1.10 -3.32 24.71
C GLN A 182 -1.16 -2.06 25.58
N GLU A 183 -1.31 -2.22 26.89
CA GLU A 183 -1.43 -1.11 27.84
C GLU A 183 -0.09 -0.38 28.06
N ASN A 184 1.01 -1.07 27.77
CA ASN A 184 2.36 -0.51 27.89
C ASN A 184 3.20 -0.89 26.67
N PRO A 185 2.96 -0.26 25.50
CA PRO A 185 3.71 -0.55 24.29
C PRO A 185 5.17 -0.14 24.41
N SER A 186 6.02 -0.88 23.71
CA SER A 186 7.35 -0.38 23.34
C SER A 186 7.21 0.80 22.38
N ARG A 187 8.08 1.80 22.48
CA ARG A 187 7.86 3.09 21.80
C ARG A 187 9.12 3.74 21.27
N ASN A 188 8.92 4.72 20.38
CA ASN A 188 9.97 5.58 19.81
C ASN A 188 10.98 4.76 19.00
N VAL A 189 10.60 4.37 17.79
CA VAL A 189 11.45 3.58 16.88
C VAL A 189 11.71 4.37 15.61
N ILE A 190 12.99 4.57 15.27
CA ILE A 190 13.44 5.19 14.03
C ILE A 190 14.30 4.18 13.27
N ILE A 191 13.87 3.81 12.07
CA ILE A 191 14.63 3.00 11.12
C ILE A 191 14.85 3.85 9.87
N ARG A 192 16.05 4.40 9.71
CA ARG A 192 16.29 5.39 8.65
C ARG A 192 17.59 5.26 7.88
N ASN A 193 17.54 5.59 6.58
CA ASN A 193 18.73 5.65 5.73
C ASN A 193 19.58 4.37 5.77
N ASN A 194 18.93 3.20 5.91
CA ASN A 194 19.60 1.91 5.83
C ASN A 194 19.55 1.37 4.40
N LYS A 195 20.53 0.56 4.06
CA LYS A 195 20.61 -0.19 2.82
C LYS A 195 20.44 -1.67 3.13
N LEU A 196 19.33 -2.27 2.67
CA LEU A 196 18.87 -3.59 3.09
C LEU A 196 18.72 -4.47 1.85
N HIS A 197 19.61 -5.45 1.69
CA HIS A 197 19.66 -6.19 0.42
C HIS A 197 20.14 -7.63 0.48
N HIS A 198 19.74 -8.40 -0.52
CA HIS A 198 20.00 -9.85 -0.58
C HIS A 198 19.43 -10.53 0.67
N LEU A 199 18.12 -10.38 0.88
CA LEU A 199 17.41 -10.86 2.05
C LEU A 199 16.43 -11.99 1.68
N GLY A 200 16.41 -13.04 2.50
CA GLY A 200 15.57 -14.22 2.28
C GLY A 200 14.07 -13.96 2.43
N GLU A 201 13.68 -13.02 3.31
CA GLU A 201 12.31 -12.56 3.57
C GLU A 201 12.29 -11.03 3.61
N GLU A 202 12.06 -10.39 4.76
CA GLU A 202 11.72 -8.98 4.87
C GLU A 202 12.94 -8.07 5.11
N PRO A 203 13.13 -7.00 4.31
CA PRO A 203 14.03 -5.91 4.68
C PRO A 203 13.74 -5.33 6.06
N ILE A 204 12.48 -4.93 6.31
CA ILE A 204 12.05 -4.34 7.58
C ILE A 204 10.75 -4.99 8.00
N ALA A 205 10.70 -5.42 9.25
CA ALA A 205 9.46 -5.85 9.86
C ALA A 205 9.29 -5.28 11.26
N VAL A 206 8.16 -4.61 11.49
CA VAL A 206 7.77 -4.03 12.77
C VAL A 206 6.47 -4.69 13.24
N ARG A 207 6.49 -5.27 14.45
CA ARG A 207 5.45 -6.18 14.92
C ARG A 207 5.10 -5.92 16.39
N THR A 208 3.84 -6.15 16.74
CA THR A 208 3.34 -6.37 18.12
C THR A 208 3.53 -5.19 19.07
N ASN A 209 2.45 -4.44 19.37
CA ASN A 209 2.37 -3.43 20.45
C ASN A 209 3.55 -2.44 20.45
N LEU A 210 3.85 -1.90 19.26
CA LEU A 210 4.79 -0.81 19.06
C LEU A 210 4.01 0.50 18.87
N ALA A 211 4.53 1.59 19.42
CA ALA A 211 3.98 2.93 19.25
C ALA A 211 5.04 3.91 18.75
N PHE A 212 4.67 4.83 17.86
CA PHE A 212 5.55 5.89 17.35
C PHE A 212 6.74 5.32 16.58
N VAL A 213 6.46 4.82 15.38
CA VAL A 213 7.43 4.16 14.51
C VAL A 213 7.63 4.97 13.25
N ILE A 214 8.88 5.27 12.90
CA ILE A 214 9.24 6.01 11.70
C ILE A 214 10.23 5.18 10.89
N ILE A 215 9.80 4.79 9.69
CA ILE A 215 10.58 4.02 8.72
C ILE A 215 10.80 4.95 7.52
N SER A 216 12.03 5.48 7.36
CA SER A 216 12.27 6.52 6.37
C SER A 216 13.57 6.41 5.59
N GLN A 217 13.56 6.81 4.32
CA GLN A 217 14.78 6.93 3.51
C GLN A 217 15.57 5.62 3.35
N ASN A 218 14.95 4.44 3.58
CA ASN A 218 15.66 3.17 3.42
C ASN A 218 15.67 2.74 1.95
N ASP A 219 16.78 2.14 1.54
CA ASP A 219 16.99 1.53 0.22
C ASP A 219 16.91 -0.01 0.35
N CYS A 220 15.83 -0.59 -0.18
CA CYS A 220 15.49 -2.00 -0.03
C CYS A 220 15.46 -2.68 -1.41
N TYR A 221 16.37 -3.64 -1.64
CA TYR A 221 16.44 -4.32 -2.93
C TYR A 221 16.93 -5.77 -2.83
N ARG A 222 16.62 -6.61 -3.83
CA ARG A 222 16.96 -8.04 -3.86
C ARG A 222 16.48 -8.79 -2.60
N TYR A 223 15.16 -8.89 -2.43
CA TYR A 223 14.51 -9.67 -1.37
C TYR A 223 13.30 -10.46 -1.91
N LEU A 224 12.77 -11.43 -1.13
CA LEU A 224 11.58 -12.21 -1.45
C LEU A 224 10.35 -11.96 -0.56
N GLY A 225 10.54 -11.52 0.70
CA GLY A 225 9.45 -11.27 1.63
C GLY A 225 8.69 -9.99 1.33
N ASP A 226 7.88 -9.56 2.28
CA ASP A 226 7.32 -8.22 2.26
C ASP A 226 8.47 -7.19 2.35
N GLY A 227 8.43 -6.15 1.52
CA GLY A 227 9.49 -5.13 1.53
C GLY A 227 9.52 -4.39 2.88
N ILE A 228 8.35 -3.97 3.36
CA ILE A 228 8.15 -3.46 4.72
C ILE A 228 6.89 -4.10 5.29
N LEU A 229 7.03 -4.85 6.39
CA LEU A 229 5.93 -5.53 7.07
C LEU A 229 5.55 -4.83 8.37
N ILE A 230 4.26 -4.55 8.55
CA ILE A 230 3.71 -3.89 9.73
C ILE A 230 2.59 -4.75 10.32
N LYS A 231 2.71 -5.06 11.60
CA LYS A 231 1.73 -5.87 12.36
C LYS A 231 1.42 -5.23 13.71
N ALA A 232 0.13 -5.03 14.01
CA ALA A 232 -0.36 -4.59 15.33
C ALA A 232 0.44 -3.44 15.98
N THR A 233 0.65 -2.37 15.23
CA THR A 233 1.49 -1.22 15.60
C THR A 233 0.70 0.09 15.46
N TRP A 234 1.02 1.10 16.27
CA TRP A 234 0.31 2.38 16.33
C TRP A 234 1.20 3.56 15.95
N ASN A 235 0.62 4.54 15.26
CA ASN A 235 1.29 5.78 14.85
C ASN A 235 2.56 5.49 14.04
N VAL A 236 2.36 4.91 12.85
CA VAL A 236 3.43 4.44 11.98
C VAL A 236 3.56 5.35 10.77
N PHE A 237 4.77 5.81 10.49
CA PHE A 237 5.10 6.60 9.31
C PHE A 237 6.11 5.82 8.47
N VAL A 238 5.69 5.40 7.28
CA VAL A 238 6.54 4.82 6.24
C VAL A 238 6.71 5.86 5.15
N THR A 239 7.86 6.54 5.12
CA THR A 239 8.06 7.70 4.25
C THR A 239 9.35 7.69 3.47
N THR A 240 9.35 8.12 2.20
CA THR A 240 10.57 8.30 1.39
C THR A 240 11.45 7.05 1.25
N ASN A 241 10.89 5.85 1.40
CA ASN A 241 11.64 4.61 1.18
C ASN A 241 11.67 4.25 -0.31
N PHE A 242 12.74 3.57 -0.72
CA PHE A 242 12.91 3.07 -2.08
C PHE A 242 12.94 1.54 -2.05
N LEU A 243 11.84 0.91 -2.48
CA LEU A 243 11.72 -0.54 -2.61
C LEU A 243 11.81 -0.89 -4.08
N HIS A 244 12.86 -1.59 -4.50
CA HIS A 244 13.08 -1.84 -5.91
C HIS A 244 13.85 -3.12 -6.20
N THR A 245 13.81 -3.57 -7.46
CA THR A 245 14.61 -4.71 -7.94
C THR A 245 14.52 -5.93 -7.00
N PRO A 246 13.31 -6.41 -6.66
CA PRO A 246 13.18 -7.60 -5.83
C PRO A 246 13.78 -8.82 -6.54
N VAL A 247 13.99 -9.90 -5.80
CA VAL A 247 14.36 -11.17 -6.43
C VAL A 247 13.19 -11.68 -7.25
N LEU A 248 13.46 -12.10 -8.48
CA LEU A 248 12.52 -12.73 -9.39
C LEU A 248 12.81 -14.22 -9.49
N SER A 249 11.77 -15.02 -9.71
CA SER A 249 11.92 -16.46 -9.97
C SER A 249 12.76 -16.81 -11.22
N THR A 250 13.02 -15.81 -12.08
CA THR A 250 13.85 -15.93 -13.28
C THR A 250 15.31 -15.58 -13.04
N ASP A 251 15.64 -15.06 -11.86
CA ASP A 251 17.00 -14.66 -11.53
C ASP A 251 17.86 -15.89 -11.23
N ALA A 252 19.13 -15.86 -11.66
CA ALA A 252 20.04 -16.99 -11.52
C ALA A 252 20.28 -17.39 -10.06
N ASP A 253 20.17 -16.44 -9.14
CA ASP A 253 20.37 -16.64 -7.70
C ASP A 253 19.09 -17.02 -6.94
N TYR A 254 17.91 -17.06 -7.59
CA TYR A 254 16.62 -17.35 -6.95
C TYR A 254 16.64 -18.64 -6.13
N THR A 255 17.28 -19.69 -6.64
CA THR A 255 17.41 -20.98 -5.95
C THR A 255 18.08 -20.87 -4.58
N THR A 256 18.98 -19.90 -4.40
CA THR A 256 19.64 -19.63 -3.12
C THR A 256 18.68 -19.00 -2.12
N PHE A 257 17.80 -18.10 -2.60
CA PHE A 257 16.76 -17.49 -1.76
C PHE A 257 15.65 -18.48 -1.42
N THR A 258 15.39 -19.49 -2.24
CA THR A 258 14.31 -20.47 -2.00
C THR A 258 14.77 -21.74 -1.27
N ALA A 259 16.06 -21.93 -1.02
CA ALA A 259 16.63 -23.14 -0.40
C ALA A 259 16.32 -23.28 1.11
N GLY A 260 15.45 -22.44 1.68
CA GLY A 260 15.12 -22.44 3.09
C GLY A 260 14.03 -23.46 3.50
N GLN A 261 13.70 -23.49 4.80
CA GLN A 261 12.90 -24.55 5.43
C GLN A 261 11.40 -24.53 5.05
N GLN A 262 10.89 -23.47 4.41
CA GLN A 262 9.47 -23.34 4.03
C GLN A 262 9.26 -23.31 2.51
N GLY A 263 9.95 -24.20 1.79
CA GLY A 263 10.00 -24.21 0.31
C GLY A 263 8.65 -24.21 -0.43
N SER A 264 7.55 -24.69 0.16
CA SER A 264 6.24 -24.74 -0.52
C SER A 264 5.55 -23.39 -0.64
N ASN A 265 5.89 -22.42 0.22
CA ASN A 265 5.18 -21.13 0.33
C ASN A 265 6.05 -19.94 -0.11
N VAL A 266 7.19 -20.21 -0.74
CA VAL A 266 8.14 -19.16 -1.12
C VAL A 266 7.53 -18.25 -2.21
N PRO A 267 7.54 -16.92 -2.02
CA PRO A 267 7.07 -15.99 -3.04
C PRO A 267 7.91 -16.07 -4.31
N LYS A 268 7.25 -15.90 -5.45
CA LYS A 268 7.94 -15.82 -6.76
C LYS A 268 8.62 -14.47 -7.02
N VAL A 269 8.20 -13.44 -6.28
CA VAL A 269 8.65 -12.05 -6.39
C VAL A 269 8.51 -11.40 -5.01
N GLY A 270 9.49 -10.61 -4.59
CA GLY A 270 9.42 -9.79 -3.37
C GLY A 270 8.28 -8.77 -3.34
N GLY A 271 7.69 -8.58 -2.16
CA GLY A 271 6.51 -7.74 -1.91
C GLY A 271 6.80 -6.23 -1.77
N GLY A 272 5.73 -5.45 -1.63
CA GLY A 272 5.78 -4.01 -1.34
C GLY A 272 5.66 -3.74 0.16
N ILE A 273 4.81 -2.78 0.52
CA ILE A 273 4.53 -2.44 1.92
C ILE A 273 3.24 -3.15 2.36
N THR A 274 3.28 -3.88 3.46
CA THR A 274 2.12 -4.63 3.96
C THR A 274 1.76 -4.18 5.37
N CYS A 275 0.46 -3.99 5.59
CA CYS A 275 -0.15 -3.95 6.91
C CYS A 275 -1.14 -5.10 7.02
N ASN A 276 -0.95 -5.97 8.00
CA ASN A 276 -1.91 -7.02 8.32
C ASN A 276 -2.04 -7.22 9.84
N ASN A 277 -3.04 -8.00 10.25
CA ASN A 277 -3.36 -8.27 11.64
C ASN A 277 -2.90 -9.67 12.09
N GLU A 278 -1.94 -10.26 11.38
CA GLU A 278 -1.40 -11.56 11.76
C GLU A 278 -0.61 -11.44 13.07
N GLY A 279 -1.07 -12.14 14.12
CA GLY A 279 -0.35 -12.22 15.40
C GLY A 279 -0.56 -11.05 16.37
N GLY A 280 -1.60 -10.23 16.17
CA GLY A 280 -2.00 -9.19 17.11
C GLY A 280 -3.49 -9.22 17.45
N GLU A 281 -3.82 -8.85 18.69
CA GLU A 281 -5.22 -8.74 19.13
C GLU A 281 -5.94 -7.54 18.50
N THR A 282 -5.20 -6.54 17.99
CA THR A 282 -5.79 -5.38 17.30
C THR A 282 -4.99 -4.99 16.07
N GLY A 283 -5.70 -4.52 15.03
CA GLY A 283 -5.11 -4.02 13.80
C GLY A 283 -4.18 -2.82 13.99
N ALA A 284 -3.34 -2.52 12.99
CA ALA A 284 -2.50 -1.32 13.02
C ALA A 284 -3.38 -0.05 13.06
N ARG A 285 -2.94 0.98 13.79
CA ARG A 285 -3.71 2.23 13.96
C ARG A 285 -2.90 3.44 13.52
N SER A 286 -3.52 4.35 12.79
CA SER A 286 -2.88 5.57 12.28
C SER A 286 -1.60 5.25 11.50
N LEU A 287 -1.77 4.53 10.39
CA LEU A 287 -0.72 4.15 9.46
C LEU A 287 -0.62 5.17 8.33
N HIS A 288 0.54 5.80 8.16
CA HIS A 288 0.83 6.76 7.10
C HIS A 288 1.92 6.19 6.18
N ILE A 289 1.55 5.88 4.93
CA ILE A 289 2.44 5.42 3.87
C ILE A 289 2.53 6.53 2.83
N HIS A 290 3.64 7.24 2.81
CA HIS A 290 3.75 8.52 2.10
C HIS A 290 5.06 8.67 1.31
N ASP A 291 5.03 9.25 0.11
CA ASP A 291 6.24 9.59 -0.68
C ASP A 291 7.22 8.42 -0.89
N ASN A 292 6.77 7.16 -0.87
CA ASN A 292 7.62 6.01 -1.16
C ASN A 292 7.67 5.76 -2.67
N SER A 293 8.79 5.19 -3.14
CA SER A 293 8.93 4.67 -4.49
C SER A 293 9.00 3.16 -4.44
N VAL A 294 8.01 2.48 -5.02
CA VAL A 294 7.88 1.03 -4.99
C VAL A 294 7.84 0.50 -6.43
N ILE A 295 8.93 -0.17 -6.84
CA ILE A 295 9.19 -0.52 -8.24
C ILE A 295 9.46 -2.01 -8.42
N GLY A 296 8.71 -2.66 -9.30
CA GLY A 296 9.01 -4.03 -9.74
C GLY A 296 8.59 -5.12 -8.75
N THR A 297 7.94 -4.76 -7.63
CA THR A 297 7.47 -5.64 -6.55
C THR A 297 6.23 -6.43 -6.94
N ALA A 298 5.89 -7.44 -6.13
CA ALA A 298 4.70 -8.27 -6.31
C ALA A 298 3.39 -7.44 -6.18
N PHE A 299 3.38 -6.48 -5.27
CA PHE A 299 2.30 -5.51 -4.98
C PHE A 299 2.92 -4.20 -4.50
N GLY A 300 2.18 -3.09 -4.55
CA GLY A 300 2.64 -1.80 -4.01
C GLY A 300 2.37 -1.68 -2.51
N VAL A 301 1.09 -1.64 -2.13
CA VAL A 301 0.62 -1.60 -0.73
C VAL A 301 -0.52 -2.60 -0.54
N GLY A 302 -0.41 -3.46 0.49
CA GLY A 302 -1.48 -4.35 0.94
C GLY A 302 -1.97 -3.97 2.33
N LEU A 303 -3.27 -3.70 2.48
CA LEU A 303 -3.89 -3.28 3.74
C LEU A 303 -5.01 -4.25 4.14
N ILE A 304 -4.86 -4.84 5.33
CA ILE A 304 -5.83 -5.77 5.92
C ILE A 304 -5.91 -5.53 7.43
N GLY A 305 -7.11 -5.38 7.98
CA GLY A 305 -7.36 -5.30 9.43
C GLY A 305 -6.66 -4.12 10.11
N PHE A 306 -7.13 -2.91 9.84
CA PHE A 306 -6.52 -1.67 10.34
C PHE A 306 -7.55 -0.62 10.78
N ARG A 307 -7.10 0.33 11.62
CA ARG A 307 -7.89 1.49 12.05
C ARG A 307 -7.18 2.78 11.64
N GLY A 308 -7.52 3.28 10.46
CA GLY A 308 -6.87 4.47 9.89
C GLY A 308 -5.61 4.13 9.10
N ALA A 309 -5.70 4.14 7.76
CA ALA A 309 -4.56 4.00 6.86
C ALA A 309 -4.58 5.06 5.76
N PHE A 310 -3.46 5.74 5.57
CA PHE A 310 -3.29 6.85 4.63
C PHE A 310 -2.17 6.51 3.66
N VAL A 311 -2.52 6.17 2.41
CA VAL A 311 -1.59 5.88 1.32
C VAL A 311 -1.54 7.09 0.41
N THR A 312 -0.53 7.94 0.57
CA THR A 312 -0.50 9.26 -0.06
C THR A 312 0.76 9.56 -0.84
N SER A 313 0.65 10.18 -2.01
CA SER A 313 1.79 10.69 -2.78
C SER A 313 2.90 9.68 -3.11
N ASN A 314 2.60 8.37 -3.13
CA ASN A 314 3.58 7.34 -3.46
C ASN A 314 3.71 7.17 -4.99
N PHE A 315 4.88 6.73 -5.43
CA PHE A 315 5.14 6.31 -6.80
C PHE A 315 5.18 4.79 -6.90
N PHE A 316 4.39 4.24 -7.81
CA PHE A 316 4.34 2.81 -8.10
C PHE A 316 4.60 2.54 -9.56
N SER A 317 5.53 1.62 -9.84
CA SER A 317 5.84 1.24 -11.22
C SER A 317 6.16 -0.25 -11.32
N ASN A 318 5.77 -0.85 -12.43
CA ASN A 318 6.13 -2.19 -12.83
C ASN A 318 5.70 -3.31 -11.85
N ILE A 319 4.55 -3.15 -11.19
CA ILE A 319 4.02 -4.12 -10.21
C ILE A 319 3.62 -5.43 -10.90
N ARG A 320 3.97 -6.59 -10.32
CA ARG A 320 4.02 -7.88 -11.05
C ARG A 320 2.92 -8.90 -10.78
N ASN A 321 2.44 -9.04 -9.54
CA ASN A 321 1.62 -10.20 -9.15
C ASN A 321 0.18 -9.85 -8.77
N SER A 322 -0.04 -8.73 -8.09
CA SER A 322 -1.32 -8.35 -7.48
C SER A 322 -1.70 -6.92 -7.84
N SER A 323 -2.78 -6.42 -7.23
CA SER A 323 -3.17 -5.02 -7.26
C SER A 323 -2.05 -4.12 -6.71
N VAL A 324 -1.95 -2.89 -7.22
CA VAL A 324 -0.91 -1.94 -6.78
C VAL A 324 -1.20 -1.48 -5.36
N VAL A 325 -2.41 -0.97 -5.11
CA VAL A 325 -2.90 -0.71 -3.75
C VAL A 325 -4.13 -1.59 -3.53
N SER A 326 -4.10 -2.43 -2.50
CA SER A 326 -5.21 -3.31 -2.14
C SER A 326 -5.66 -3.04 -0.71
N VAL A 327 -6.94 -2.73 -0.55
CA VAL A 327 -7.67 -2.73 0.71
C VAL A 327 -8.60 -3.92 0.66
N SER A 328 -8.32 -4.91 1.50
CA SER A 328 -9.08 -6.17 1.54
C SER A 328 -9.59 -6.43 2.95
N PHE A 329 -10.82 -6.93 3.02
CA PHE A 329 -11.40 -7.49 4.23
C PHE A 329 -11.86 -8.92 3.95
N LEU A 330 -11.18 -9.88 4.57
CA LEU A 330 -11.62 -11.27 4.65
C LEU A 330 -11.02 -11.92 5.91
N PRO A 331 -11.83 -12.65 6.71
CA PRO A 331 -11.33 -13.63 7.66
C PRO A 331 -10.31 -14.53 6.98
N SER A 332 -9.06 -14.42 7.39
CA SER A 332 -7.96 -15.10 6.71
C SER A 332 -6.82 -15.30 7.69
N GLN A 333 -5.83 -16.09 7.29
CA GLN A 333 -4.59 -16.21 8.07
C GLN A 333 -3.89 -14.85 8.28
N PHE A 334 -4.19 -13.84 7.47
CA PHE A 334 -3.63 -12.49 7.57
C PHE A 334 -4.52 -11.51 8.37
N ASN A 335 -5.74 -11.93 8.73
CA ASN A 335 -6.63 -11.22 9.66
C ASN A 335 -7.43 -12.25 10.48
N PRO A 336 -6.77 -12.98 11.40
CA PRO A 336 -7.39 -14.09 12.12
C PRO A 336 -8.46 -13.64 13.13
N ASN A 337 -8.46 -12.36 13.51
CA ASN A 337 -9.37 -11.78 14.50
C ASN A 337 -10.49 -10.93 13.88
N ASP A 338 -10.65 -10.99 12.56
CA ASP A 338 -11.72 -10.29 11.82
C ASP A 338 -11.79 -8.78 12.11
N GLU A 339 -10.63 -8.15 12.34
CA GLU A 339 -10.56 -6.71 12.55
C GLU A 339 -11.03 -5.99 11.29
N SER A 340 -12.01 -5.11 11.44
CA SER A 340 -12.59 -4.34 10.33
C SER A 340 -11.63 -3.27 9.83
N ASN A 341 -11.77 -2.91 8.55
CA ASN A 341 -11.08 -1.78 7.96
C ASN A 341 -11.90 -0.51 8.20
N HIS A 342 -11.51 0.33 9.15
CA HIS A 342 -12.33 1.48 9.52
C HIS A 342 -12.24 2.62 8.48
N ILE A 343 -11.15 3.39 8.53
CA ILE A 343 -10.95 4.56 7.66
C ILE A 343 -9.71 4.35 6.81
N PHE A 344 -9.83 4.58 5.50
CA PHE A 344 -8.68 4.66 4.62
C PHE A 344 -8.75 5.84 3.63
N VAL A 345 -7.58 6.36 3.31
CA VAL A 345 -7.38 7.40 2.29
C VAL A 345 -6.29 6.94 1.33
N ILE A 346 -6.60 6.89 0.03
CA ILE A 346 -5.64 6.64 -1.04
C ILE A 346 -5.61 7.88 -1.91
N GLN A 347 -4.61 8.75 -1.73
CA GLN A 347 -4.63 10.09 -2.31
C GLN A 347 -3.33 10.48 -3.02
N GLY A 348 -3.43 11.12 -4.19
CA GLY A 348 -2.28 11.76 -4.82
C GLY A 348 -1.18 10.80 -5.28
N ASN A 349 -1.43 9.49 -5.33
CA ASN A 349 -0.44 8.53 -5.76
C ASN A 349 -0.29 8.53 -7.28
N TYR A 350 0.90 8.22 -7.77
CA TYR A 350 1.17 7.99 -9.18
C TYR A 350 1.48 6.52 -9.44
N ILE A 351 0.60 5.87 -10.21
CA ILE A 351 0.74 4.49 -10.67
C ILE A 351 1.06 4.51 -12.16
N ASP A 352 2.27 4.11 -12.53
CA ASP A 352 2.80 4.27 -13.89
C ASP A 352 2.83 2.97 -14.72
N SER A 353 2.72 1.78 -14.12
CA SER A 353 2.57 0.53 -14.88
C SER A 353 2.29 -0.69 -13.99
N ILE A 354 1.67 -1.69 -14.60
CA ILE A 354 1.56 -3.06 -14.07
C ILE A 354 2.21 -4.00 -15.10
N LEU A 355 3.15 -4.83 -14.65
CA LEU A 355 3.84 -5.84 -15.45
C LEU A 355 3.30 -7.24 -15.14
N ARG A 356 2.01 -7.44 -15.37
CA ARG A 356 1.31 -8.71 -15.19
C ARG A 356 0.60 -9.12 -16.48
N SER A 357 0.70 -10.38 -16.87
CA SER A 357 -0.01 -10.90 -18.05
C SER A 357 -1.53 -11.00 -17.84
N ASN A 358 -1.95 -11.36 -16.64
CA ASN A 358 -3.37 -11.50 -16.28
C ASN A 358 -3.93 -10.16 -15.75
N PRO A 359 -5.21 -9.84 -16.06
CA PRO A 359 -5.89 -8.66 -15.54
C PRO A 359 -5.86 -8.56 -14.00
N THR A 360 -5.70 -7.35 -13.49
CA THR A 360 -5.68 -6.99 -12.06
C THR A 360 -6.09 -5.52 -11.92
N ALA A 361 -6.35 -5.02 -10.72
CA ALA A 361 -6.64 -3.61 -10.51
C ALA A 361 -5.39 -2.80 -10.17
N ALA A 362 -5.34 -1.53 -10.52
CA ALA A 362 -4.34 -0.63 -9.94
C ALA A 362 -4.71 -0.34 -8.48
N ILE A 363 -5.93 0.14 -8.23
CA ILE A 363 -6.45 0.32 -6.88
C ILE A 363 -7.65 -0.62 -6.70
N GLU A 364 -7.60 -1.45 -5.67
CA GLU A 364 -8.69 -2.34 -5.29
C GLU A 364 -9.10 -2.06 -3.85
N ALA A 365 -10.36 -1.71 -3.65
CA ALA A 365 -11.00 -1.63 -2.35
C ALA A 365 -12.27 -2.47 -2.39
N ARG A 366 -12.16 -3.73 -1.96
CA ARG A 366 -13.26 -4.71 -2.02
C ARG A 366 -13.38 -5.50 -0.74
N THR A 367 -14.62 -5.85 -0.42
CA THR A 367 -14.99 -6.78 0.66
C THR A 367 -15.59 -8.03 0.02
N ASN A 368 -15.22 -9.21 0.53
CA ASN A 368 -15.77 -10.47 0.01
C ASN A 368 -17.15 -10.82 0.60
N ASN A 369 -17.60 -10.08 1.63
CA ASN A 369 -18.87 -10.30 2.34
C ASN A 369 -19.90 -9.18 2.11
N GLY A 370 -19.73 -8.35 1.07
CA GLY A 370 -20.52 -7.12 0.89
C GLY A 370 -20.07 -6.02 1.85
N ILE A 371 -20.85 -4.95 2.02
CA ILE A 371 -20.46 -3.73 2.76
C ILE A 371 -19.95 -3.92 4.21
N GLU A 372 -20.11 -5.12 4.79
CA GLU A 372 -19.64 -5.45 6.14
C GLU A 372 -18.10 -5.55 6.20
N GLY A 373 -17.50 -4.85 7.18
CA GLY A 373 -16.06 -4.88 7.45
C GLY A 373 -15.23 -3.77 6.81
N MET A 374 -15.88 -2.81 6.13
CA MET A 374 -15.24 -1.59 5.64
C MET A 374 -16.12 -0.37 5.89
N ASP A 375 -15.69 0.55 6.77
CA ASP A 375 -16.56 1.67 7.20
C ASP A 375 -16.57 2.81 6.16
N ILE A 376 -15.45 3.52 5.99
CA ILE A 376 -15.36 4.76 5.19
C ILE A 376 -14.05 4.82 4.41
N GLY A 377 -14.16 4.95 3.08
CA GLY A 377 -13.01 5.06 2.18
C GLY A 377 -12.99 6.34 1.34
N VAL A 378 -11.80 6.90 1.11
CA VAL A 378 -11.59 7.97 0.11
C VAL A 378 -10.47 7.58 -0.84
N ILE A 379 -10.73 7.64 -2.14
CA ILE A 379 -9.74 7.47 -3.20
C ILE A 379 -9.73 8.74 -4.04
N SER A 380 -8.71 9.60 -3.89
CA SER A 380 -8.74 10.90 -4.57
C SER A 380 -7.45 11.36 -5.21
N ASP A 381 -7.58 12.17 -6.26
CA ASP A 381 -6.47 12.91 -6.85
C ASP A 381 -5.29 12.02 -7.33
N ASN A 382 -5.53 10.73 -7.57
CA ASN A 382 -4.50 9.80 -8.04
C ASN A 382 -4.34 9.90 -9.55
N ILE A 383 -3.13 9.65 -10.04
CA ILE A 383 -2.82 9.42 -11.46
C ILE A 383 -2.63 7.92 -11.66
N VAL A 384 -3.55 7.29 -12.37
CA VAL A 384 -3.64 5.83 -12.51
C VAL A 384 -3.46 5.42 -13.97
N ILE A 385 -2.28 4.89 -14.29
CA ILE A 385 -1.88 4.47 -15.64
C ILE A 385 -1.36 3.02 -15.59
N PRO A 386 -2.23 2.01 -15.51
CA PRO A 386 -1.81 0.62 -15.37
C PRO A 386 -1.13 0.03 -16.62
N ASN A 387 -1.28 0.66 -17.80
CA ASN A 387 -0.65 0.26 -19.06
C ASN A 387 -0.93 -1.19 -19.47
N GLY A 388 -2.21 -1.61 -19.42
CA GLY A 388 -2.55 -3.00 -19.69
C GLY A 388 -4.05 -3.27 -19.72
N ASN A 389 -4.42 -4.52 -20.00
CA ASN A 389 -5.79 -5.02 -19.84
C ASN A 389 -6.07 -5.22 -18.34
N HIS A 390 -6.02 -4.12 -17.60
CA HIS A 390 -6.15 -4.03 -16.15
C HIS A 390 -7.29 -3.08 -15.81
N TRP A 391 -7.78 -3.18 -14.58
CA TRP A 391 -8.68 -2.19 -14.03
C TRP A 391 -7.89 -1.00 -13.48
N GLY A 392 -8.41 0.21 -13.67
CA GLY A 392 -7.92 1.39 -12.96
C GLY A 392 -8.29 1.29 -11.48
N ILE A 393 -9.55 1.53 -11.15
CA ILE A 393 -10.07 1.47 -9.78
C ILE A 393 -11.22 0.47 -9.71
N ILE A 394 -11.17 -0.41 -8.72
CA ILE A 394 -12.31 -1.23 -8.32
C ILE A 394 -12.69 -0.90 -6.89
N ALA A 395 -13.96 -0.59 -6.67
CA ALA A 395 -14.47 -0.17 -5.38
C ALA A 395 -15.85 -0.76 -5.10
N ASP A 396 -16.04 -1.20 -3.86
CA ASP A 396 -17.28 -1.76 -3.33
C ASP A 396 -17.48 -1.19 -1.92
N GLY A 397 -18.65 -0.64 -1.57
CA GLY A 397 -18.94 -0.11 -0.24
C GLY A 397 -19.01 1.43 -0.17
N ASN A 398 -19.02 1.97 1.05
CA ASN A 398 -19.13 3.41 1.32
C ASN A 398 -17.80 4.15 1.01
N ILE A 399 -17.46 4.23 -0.28
CA ILE A 399 -16.21 4.82 -0.77
C ILE A 399 -16.50 6.04 -1.65
N ILE A 400 -15.80 7.13 -1.38
CA ILE A 400 -15.79 8.33 -2.23
C ILE A 400 -14.58 8.28 -3.16
N ILE A 401 -14.81 8.32 -4.46
CA ILE A 401 -13.77 8.36 -5.50
C ILE A 401 -13.83 9.72 -6.18
N LYS A 402 -12.83 10.59 -5.98
CA LYS A 402 -12.89 11.96 -6.53
C LYS A 402 -11.60 12.48 -7.15
N GLY A 403 -11.69 13.26 -8.23
CA GLY A 403 -10.53 13.98 -8.77
C GLY A 403 -9.43 13.10 -9.39
N ASN A 404 -9.67 11.80 -9.59
CA ASN A 404 -8.65 10.91 -10.13
C ASN A 404 -8.53 11.07 -11.65
N TYR A 405 -7.30 10.93 -12.16
CA TYR A 405 -7.01 10.78 -13.58
C TYR A 405 -6.69 9.31 -13.88
N ILE A 406 -7.48 8.67 -14.74
CA ILE A 406 -7.31 7.25 -15.09
C ILE A 406 -7.12 7.13 -16.60
N ALA A 407 -5.99 6.58 -17.02
CA ALA A 407 -5.68 6.41 -18.44
C ALA A 407 -5.05 5.05 -18.73
N LYS A 408 -5.10 4.62 -20.01
CA LYS A 408 -4.47 3.38 -20.48
C LYS A 408 -4.82 2.12 -19.64
N ALA A 409 -6.02 2.09 -19.08
CA ALA A 409 -6.62 0.91 -18.47
C ALA A 409 -7.48 0.15 -19.51
N GLY A 410 -7.68 -1.15 -19.27
CA GLY A 410 -8.66 -1.95 -19.99
C GLY A 410 -10.08 -1.58 -19.58
N ILE A 411 -10.31 -1.47 -18.26
CA ILE A 411 -11.53 -0.93 -17.65
C ILE A 411 -11.08 0.17 -16.67
N ALA A 412 -11.57 1.39 -16.80
CA ALA A 412 -11.15 2.47 -15.91
C ALA A 412 -11.71 2.31 -14.50
N MET A 413 -13.00 1.96 -14.37
CA MET A 413 -13.69 1.83 -13.09
C MET A 413 -14.69 0.67 -13.07
N ASP A 414 -14.77 -0.05 -11.95
CA ASP A 414 -15.81 -1.04 -11.65
C ASP A 414 -16.35 -0.76 -10.23
N LEU A 415 -17.60 -0.29 -10.15
CA LEU A 415 -18.13 0.37 -8.95
C LEU A 415 -19.41 -0.32 -8.47
N SER A 416 -19.52 -0.53 -7.15
CA SER A 416 -20.66 -1.23 -6.52
C SER A 416 -20.99 -0.67 -5.13
N ASN A 417 -22.23 -0.89 -4.68
CA ASN A 417 -22.67 -0.85 -3.28
C ASN A 417 -22.33 0.43 -2.50
N GLY A 418 -22.94 1.57 -2.84
CA GLY A 418 -22.80 2.82 -2.07
C GLY A 418 -21.63 3.70 -2.51
N VAL A 419 -20.83 3.27 -3.49
CA VAL A 419 -19.74 4.08 -4.04
C VAL A 419 -20.26 5.38 -4.64
N VAL A 420 -19.58 6.48 -4.30
CA VAL A 420 -19.78 7.81 -4.89
C VAL A 420 -18.55 8.19 -5.70
N ALA A 421 -18.65 8.19 -7.01
CA ALA A 421 -17.58 8.58 -7.92
C ALA A 421 -17.87 9.95 -8.58
N THR A 422 -17.02 10.94 -8.32
CA THR A 422 -17.23 12.30 -8.84
C THR A 422 -15.98 13.02 -9.34
N SER A 423 -16.15 13.88 -10.35
CA SER A 423 -15.09 14.78 -10.81
C SER A 423 -13.82 14.04 -11.26
N ASN A 424 -13.94 12.81 -11.75
CA ASN A 424 -12.82 12.04 -12.27
C ASN A 424 -12.65 12.27 -13.79
N ILE A 425 -11.41 12.17 -14.27
CA ILE A 425 -11.05 12.22 -15.69
C ILE A 425 -10.66 10.81 -16.13
N ILE A 426 -11.41 10.25 -17.08
CA ILE A 426 -11.32 8.87 -17.51
C ILE A 426 -10.97 8.84 -19.01
N GLN A 427 -9.79 8.36 -19.33
CA GLN A 427 -9.24 8.27 -20.70
C GLN A 427 -8.63 6.88 -20.98
N PRO A 428 -9.44 5.80 -20.94
CA PRO A 428 -8.95 4.45 -21.18
C PRO A 428 -8.46 4.33 -22.62
N GLY A 429 -7.17 4.02 -22.77
CA GLY A 429 -6.46 4.05 -24.05
C GLY A 429 -5.76 2.74 -24.41
N PHE A 430 -5.94 1.67 -23.65
CA PHE A 430 -5.17 0.43 -23.86
C PHE A 430 -5.70 -0.42 -25.02
N VAL A 431 -7.02 -0.46 -25.25
CA VAL A 431 -7.60 -1.35 -26.26
C VAL A 431 -7.88 -0.58 -27.56
N THR A 432 -7.07 -0.84 -28.58
CA THR A 432 -7.21 -0.24 -29.93
C THR A 432 -8.28 -0.93 -30.78
N THR A 433 -8.78 -2.10 -30.37
CA THR A 433 -9.81 -2.88 -31.07
C THR A 433 -10.88 -3.38 -30.09
N ASN A 434 -12.00 -2.66 -29.99
CA ASN A 434 -13.19 -2.97 -29.16
C ASN A 434 -12.96 -3.11 -27.63
N PRO A 435 -12.84 -2.00 -26.89
CA PRO A 435 -12.96 -2.05 -25.42
C PRO A 435 -14.43 -2.37 -25.05
N ASP A 436 -14.67 -3.50 -24.36
CA ASP A 436 -16.02 -3.92 -23.88
C ASP A 436 -16.72 -2.76 -23.14
N ARG A 437 -16.03 -2.13 -22.18
CA ARG A 437 -16.53 -1.00 -21.41
C ARG A 437 -15.41 -0.21 -20.71
N MET A 438 -15.65 1.07 -20.43
CA MET A 438 -14.77 1.93 -19.67
C MET A 438 -15.13 1.95 -18.19
N VAL A 439 -16.42 2.11 -17.89
CA VAL A 439 -16.94 2.18 -16.53
C VAL A 439 -18.06 1.16 -16.38
N SER A 440 -18.01 0.40 -15.29
CA SER A 440 -19.08 -0.52 -14.88
C SER A 440 -19.81 0.08 -13.69
N ILE A 441 -21.12 0.22 -13.81
CA ILE A 441 -22.01 0.67 -12.75
C ILE A 441 -22.86 -0.51 -12.31
N ASN A 442 -22.63 -1.01 -11.10
CA ASN A 442 -23.42 -2.06 -10.49
C ASN A 442 -24.53 -1.45 -9.61
N ASP A 443 -24.83 -2.01 -8.43
CA ASP A 443 -25.94 -1.57 -7.59
C ASP A 443 -25.57 -0.36 -6.71
N HIS A 444 -26.52 0.55 -6.47
CA HIS A 444 -26.41 1.66 -5.52
C HIS A 444 -25.20 2.58 -5.70
N VAL A 445 -24.83 2.91 -6.95
CA VAL A 445 -23.69 3.79 -7.24
C VAL A 445 -24.17 5.22 -7.53
N THR A 446 -23.47 6.21 -7.01
CA THR A 446 -23.60 7.61 -7.48
C THR A 446 -22.41 7.97 -8.36
N PHE A 447 -22.64 8.15 -9.65
CA PHE A 447 -21.63 8.50 -10.64
C PHE A 447 -21.92 9.90 -11.21
N THR A 448 -21.23 10.93 -10.71
CA THR A 448 -21.59 12.33 -10.99
C THR A 448 -20.45 13.24 -11.41
N SER A 449 -20.68 14.11 -12.39
CA SER A 449 -19.72 15.15 -12.79
C SER A 449 -18.37 14.60 -13.27
N ASN A 450 -18.33 13.41 -13.87
CA ASN A 450 -17.11 12.82 -14.40
C ASN A 450 -16.94 13.15 -15.89
N SER A 451 -15.69 13.15 -16.37
CA SER A 451 -15.36 13.25 -17.79
C SER A 451 -14.83 11.91 -18.30
N ILE A 452 -15.47 11.35 -19.32
CA ILE A 452 -15.10 10.08 -19.94
C ILE A 452 -14.73 10.35 -21.40
N SER A 453 -13.61 9.83 -21.88
CA SER A 453 -13.20 9.93 -23.28
C SER A 453 -12.59 8.62 -23.79
N GLY A 454 -13.06 8.10 -24.93
CA GLY A 454 -12.42 6.99 -25.63
C GLY A 454 -13.36 6.09 -26.45
N LYS A 455 -12.80 4.97 -26.94
CA LYS A 455 -13.37 4.16 -28.03
C LYS A 455 -14.28 3.01 -27.61
N GLY A 456 -14.40 2.75 -26.32
CA GLY A 456 -15.19 1.65 -25.75
C GLY A 456 -16.57 2.08 -25.30
N THR A 457 -17.39 1.13 -24.82
CA THR A 457 -18.64 1.51 -24.16
C THR A 457 -18.35 2.43 -22.98
N SER A 458 -18.82 3.68 -23.00
CA SER A 458 -18.50 4.66 -21.96
C SER A 458 -19.05 4.21 -20.61
N LEU A 459 -20.30 3.76 -20.58
CA LEU A 459 -20.97 3.27 -19.38
C LEU A 459 -21.65 1.92 -19.64
N LYS A 460 -21.34 0.91 -18.83
CA LYS A 460 -22.11 -0.34 -18.76
C LYS A 460 -22.84 -0.41 -17.42
N ILE A 461 -24.17 -0.39 -17.48
CA ILE A 461 -25.05 -0.37 -16.31
C ILE A 461 -25.59 -1.78 -16.11
N ARG A 462 -25.27 -2.39 -14.97
CA ARG A 462 -25.53 -3.79 -14.62
C ARG A 462 -26.40 -3.96 -13.38
N GLY A 463 -26.48 -2.93 -12.55
CA GLY A 463 -27.22 -2.96 -11.29
C GLY A 463 -28.32 -1.91 -11.25
N SER A 464 -29.01 -1.89 -10.12
CA SER A 464 -30.20 -1.08 -9.86
C SER A 464 -29.90 0.04 -8.85
N ASN A 465 -30.85 0.97 -8.72
CA ASN A 465 -30.83 2.06 -7.71
C ASN A 465 -29.60 2.99 -7.80
N SER A 466 -29.02 3.17 -8.99
CA SER A 466 -27.87 4.06 -9.20
C SER A 466 -28.28 5.44 -9.71
N VAL A 467 -27.49 6.46 -9.39
CA VAL A 467 -27.65 7.84 -9.87
C VAL A 467 -26.48 8.19 -10.76
N ILE A 468 -26.74 8.47 -12.03
CA ILE A 468 -25.74 8.82 -13.05
C ILE A 468 -26.09 10.21 -13.58
N THR A 469 -25.35 11.24 -13.16
CA THR A 469 -25.73 12.64 -13.46
C THR A 469 -24.59 13.59 -13.75
N GLY A 470 -24.80 14.60 -14.60
CA GLY A 470 -23.81 15.66 -14.83
C GLY A 470 -22.51 15.20 -15.51
N ASN A 471 -22.47 13.98 -16.08
CA ASN A 471 -21.25 13.45 -16.69
C ASN A 471 -21.08 13.93 -18.12
N ARG A 472 -19.83 14.14 -18.55
CA ARG A 472 -19.47 14.46 -19.94
C ARG A 472 -18.76 13.26 -20.58
N MET A 473 -19.36 12.70 -21.63
CA MET A 473 -18.84 11.55 -22.37
C MET A 473 -18.44 11.96 -23.78
N ASN A 474 -17.15 11.94 -24.10
CA ASN A 474 -16.61 12.12 -25.45
C ASN A 474 -16.39 10.74 -26.08
N TYR A 475 -17.30 10.34 -26.96
CA TYR A 475 -17.37 9.01 -27.54
C TYR A 475 -16.80 8.98 -28.98
N ASP A 476 -15.78 8.15 -29.21
CA ASP A 476 -15.19 7.89 -30.53
C ASP A 476 -15.18 6.40 -30.91
N GLY A 477 -16.05 5.62 -30.27
CA GLY A 477 -16.11 4.16 -30.42
C GLY A 477 -16.99 3.64 -31.56
N ASN A 478 -16.89 2.33 -31.76
CA ASN A 478 -17.65 1.57 -32.77
C ASN A 478 -18.72 0.65 -32.15
N TRP A 479 -19.04 0.82 -30.85
CA TRP A 479 -19.98 0.00 -30.08
C TRP A 479 -21.14 0.84 -29.50
N TRP A 480 -21.68 0.48 -28.33
CA TRP A 480 -22.65 1.31 -27.61
C TRP A 480 -21.94 2.44 -26.86
N ALA A 481 -22.52 3.64 -26.73
CA ALA A 481 -21.98 4.65 -25.81
C ALA A 481 -22.42 4.36 -24.36
N VAL A 482 -23.68 3.98 -24.18
CA VAL A 482 -24.23 3.48 -22.91
C VAL A 482 -24.92 2.14 -23.13
N HIS A 483 -24.60 1.13 -22.34
CA HIS A 483 -25.15 -0.24 -22.44
C HIS A 483 -25.79 -0.68 -21.13
N PHE A 484 -27.06 -1.07 -21.18
CA PHE A 484 -27.77 -1.76 -20.10
C PHE A 484 -27.59 -3.27 -20.23
N ASP A 485 -26.90 -3.88 -19.28
CA ASP A 485 -26.64 -5.32 -19.32
C ASP A 485 -27.64 -6.07 -18.44
N ASN A 486 -28.76 -6.46 -19.04
CA ASN A 486 -29.87 -7.14 -18.39
C ASN A 486 -29.79 -8.66 -18.54
N ALA A 487 -28.65 -9.17 -19.04
CA ALA A 487 -28.42 -10.59 -19.17
C ALA A 487 -28.38 -11.22 -17.76
N ASN A 488 -29.47 -11.89 -17.38
CA ASN A 488 -29.67 -12.58 -16.10
C ASN A 488 -29.82 -11.68 -14.86
N ARG A 489 -30.10 -10.38 -15.04
CA ARG A 489 -30.30 -9.43 -13.93
C ARG A 489 -31.40 -8.43 -14.23
N VAL A 490 -32.12 -8.01 -13.19
CA VAL A 490 -33.05 -6.88 -13.27
C VAL A 490 -32.26 -5.59 -13.05
N VAL A 491 -32.34 -4.69 -14.02
CA VAL A 491 -31.73 -3.35 -13.98
C VAL A 491 -32.87 -2.34 -13.91
N GLU A 492 -33.14 -1.82 -12.72
CA GLU A 492 -34.27 -0.93 -12.45
C GLU A 492 -33.92 0.23 -11.50
N ASN A 493 -34.82 1.22 -11.42
CA ASN A 493 -34.72 2.37 -10.52
C ASN A 493 -33.42 3.21 -10.66
N ASN A 494 -32.76 3.14 -11.82
CA ASN A 494 -31.62 3.98 -12.12
C ASN A 494 -32.07 5.38 -12.56
N ILE A 495 -31.45 6.42 -12.01
CA ILE A 495 -31.67 7.81 -12.41
C ILE A 495 -30.52 8.25 -13.30
N ILE A 496 -30.79 8.48 -14.59
CA ILE A 496 -29.79 8.92 -15.58
C ILE A 496 -30.23 10.26 -16.15
N LYS A 497 -29.62 11.37 -15.71
CA LYS A 497 -30.03 12.72 -16.11
C LYS A 497 -28.86 13.67 -16.27
N ASP A 498 -29.05 14.80 -16.93
CA ASP A 498 -28.05 15.88 -17.01
C ASP A 498 -26.68 15.45 -17.57
N ASN A 499 -26.62 14.32 -18.30
CA ASN A 499 -25.38 13.85 -18.91
C ASN A 499 -25.26 14.37 -20.35
N VAL A 500 -24.05 14.76 -20.73
CA VAL A 500 -23.72 15.24 -22.07
C VAL A 500 -22.94 14.15 -22.80
N LEU A 501 -23.49 13.67 -23.91
CA LEU A 501 -22.81 12.75 -24.81
C LEU A 501 -22.37 13.50 -26.09
N LEU A 502 -21.06 13.54 -26.32
CA LEU A 502 -20.40 14.15 -27.45
C LEU A 502 -19.88 13.04 -28.36
N VAL A 503 -20.44 12.93 -29.56
CA VAL A 503 -20.12 11.84 -30.49
C VAL A 503 -19.23 12.39 -31.59
N SER A 504 -18.03 11.83 -31.72
CA SER A 504 -17.11 12.21 -32.79
C SER A 504 -17.61 11.73 -34.16
N SER A 505 -17.21 12.43 -35.22
CA SER A 505 -17.53 12.05 -36.60
C SER A 505 -16.97 10.69 -37.02
N SER A 506 -15.98 10.17 -36.28
CA SER A 506 -15.37 8.86 -36.51
C SER A 506 -16.10 7.70 -35.80
N ALA A 507 -17.11 7.96 -34.97
CA ALA A 507 -17.87 6.91 -34.31
C ALA A 507 -18.79 6.20 -35.34
N THR A 508 -18.64 4.89 -35.50
CA THR A 508 -19.43 4.11 -36.48
C THR A 508 -20.35 3.04 -35.83
N GLY A 509 -20.59 3.14 -34.52
CA GLY A 509 -21.30 2.12 -33.73
C GLY A 509 -22.82 2.04 -33.93
N ARG A 510 -23.39 0.86 -33.69
CA ARG A 510 -24.79 0.53 -34.06
C ARG A 510 -25.87 1.27 -33.27
N TYR A 511 -25.64 1.77 -32.04
CA TYR A 511 -26.61 2.64 -31.37
C TYR A 511 -25.97 3.45 -30.22
N LEU A 512 -26.50 4.64 -29.94
CA LEU A 512 -26.09 5.46 -28.77
C LEU A 512 -26.42 4.78 -27.43
N PHE A 513 -27.46 3.93 -27.42
CA PHE A 513 -28.00 3.24 -26.25
C PHE A 513 -28.45 1.82 -26.61
N GLY A 514 -28.18 0.84 -25.76
CA GLY A 514 -28.58 -0.56 -25.99
C GLY A 514 -28.84 -1.39 -24.76
N SER A 515 -29.47 -2.55 -24.95
CA SER A 515 -29.62 -3.58 -23.93
C SER A 515 -29.22 -4.97 -24.44
N SER A 516 -28.65 -5.83 -23.60
CA SER A 516 -28.53 -7.25 -23.92
C SER A 516 -29.91 -7.91 -23.93
N ALA A 517 -30.26 -8.60 -25.02
CA ALA A 517 -31.56 -9.24 -25.20
C ALA A 517 -31.65 -10.49 -24.32
N PHE A 518 -32.64 -10.52 -23.41
CA PHE A 518 -33.36 -11.66 -22.81
C PHE A 518 -33.90 -11.26 -21.43
N SER A 519 -34.96 -10.43 -21.40
CA SER A 519 -35.99 -10.48 -20.35
C SER A 519 -37.16 -9.58 -20.75
N ASN A 520 -38.35 -10.03 -20.39
CA ASN A 520 -39.65 -9.52 -20.85
C ASN A 520 -39.81 -8.00 -20.67
N GLY A 521 -39.69 -7.26 -21.78
CA GLY A 521 -40.55 -6.13 -22.14
C GLY A 521 -40.85 -5.08 -21.07
N LYS A 522 -39.85 -4.40 -20.52
CA LYS A 522 -40.06 -3.06 -19.94
C LYS A 522 -39.36 -2.01 -20.81
N ASN A 523 -40.14 -1.04 -21.30
CA ASN A 523 -39.68 0.06 -22.13
C ASN A 523 -38.67 0.92 -21.34
N VAL A 524 -37.40 0.95 -21.74
CA VAL A 524 -36.50 2.03 -21.33
C VAL A 524 -36.80 3.22 -22.24
N VAL A 525 -37.37 4.28 -21.66
CA VAL A 525 -37.60 5.55 -22.37
C VAL A 525 -36.40 6.45 -22.11
N ILE A 526 -35.68 6.81 -23.18
CA ILE A 526 -34.59 7.80 -23.10
C ILE A 526 -35.01 8.97 -23.98
N ASP A 527 -35.22 10.14 -23.39
CA ASP A 527 -35.38 11.37 -24.16
C ASP A 527 -34.00 11.86 -24.59
N VAL A 528 -33.78 11.91 -25.90
CA VAL A 528 -32.55 12.42 -26.48
C VAL A 528 -32.86 13.71 -27.23
N VAL A 529 -32.20 14.81 -26.84
CA VAL A 529 -32.25 16.07 -27.58
C VAL A 529 -31.06 16.12 -28.54
N LYS A 530 -31.34 16.25 -29.83
CA LYS A 530 -30.33 16.44 -30.88
C LYS A 530 -30.26 17.93 -31.24
N ASP A 531 -29.07 18.52 -31.18
CA ASP A 531 -28.80 19.82 -31.79
C ASP A 531 -28.70 19.66 -33.33
N ASN A 532 -29.26 20.60 -34.09
CA ASN A 532 -29.31 20.56 -35.55
C ASN A 532 -27.93 20.72 -36.21
N ASN A 533 -26.89 21.05 -35.44
CA ASN A 533 -25.49 21.02 -35.87
C ASN A 533 -24.81 19.63 -35.75
N GLY A 534 -25.53 18.60 -35.29
CA GLY A 534 -25.19 17.20 -35.57
C GLY A 534 -24.20 16.49 -34.65
N SER A 535 -23.72 17.08 -33.54
CA SER A 535 -22.64 16.47 -32.73
C SER A 535 -22.91 16.33 -31.21
N PHE A 536 -24.10 16.73 -30.73
CA PHE A 536 -24.42 16.79 -29.30
C PHE A 536 -25.74 16.06 -28.97
N TYR A 537 -25.71 15.21 -27.94
CA TYR A 537 -26.87 14.49 -27.41
C TYR A 537 -26.98 14.71 -25.90
N GLN A 538 -28.11 15.26 -25.43
CA GLN A 538 -28.42 15.35 -23.99
C GLN A 538 -29.27 14.16 -23.55
N LEU A 539 -28.86 13.52 -22.44
CA LEU A 539 -29.56 12.42 -21.79
C LEU A 539 -30.52 12.98 -20.74
N VAL A 540 -31.83 12.91 -21.00
CA VAL A 540 -32.85 13.49 -20.13
C VAL A 540 -33.78 12.39 -19.63
N ASN A 541 -33.91 12.24 -18.31
CA ASN A 541 -35.02 11.51 -17.70
C ASN A 541 -36.12 12.46 -17.20
N ASP A 542 -35.83 13.75 -17.02
CA ASP A 542 -36.84 14.77 -16.72
C ASP A 542 -36.48 16.14 -17.33
N LEU A 543 -37.50 16.71 -17.95
CA LEU A 543 -37.59 17.92 -18.78
C LEU A 543 -36.74 19.13 -18.32
N VAL A 544 -35.88 19.68 -19.21
CA VAL A 544 -35.56 21.12 -19.23
C VAL A 544 -35.35 21.60 -20.69
N LEU A 545 -36.18 22.55 -21.12
CA LEU A 545 -36.12 23.25 -22.40
C LEU A 545 -35.07 24.37 -22.35
N THR A 546 -34.12 24.44 -23.29
CA THR A 546 -33.46 25.71 -23.62
C THR A 546 -33.01 25.73 -25.10
N GLY A 547 -33.78 26.40 -25.96
CA GLY A 547 -33.36 26.70 -27.35
C GLY A 547 -34.52 26.72 -28.36
N PRO A 548 -34.69 27.77 -29.19
CA PRO A 548 -35.77 27.87 -30.18
C PRO A 548 -35.79 26.82 -31.32
N ASN A 549 -34.96 25.76 -31.30
CA ASN A 549 -34.80 24.85 -32.45
C ASN A 549 -34.46 23.36 -32.11
N SER A 550 -34.67 22.90 -30.88
CA SER A 550 -34.38 21.51 -30.48
C SER A 550 -35.46 20.51 -30.96
N THR A 551 -35.07 19.41 -31.62
CA THR A 551 -35.99 18.30 -31.95
C THR A 551 -35.92 17.19 -30.90
N ARG A 552 -37.05 16.87 -30.26
CA ARG A 552 -37.15 15.81 -29.24
C ARG A 552 -37.37 14.45 -29.89
N TRP A 553 -36.69 13.43 -29.37
CA TRP A 553 -36.92 12.03 -29.71
C TRP A 553 -37.21 11.25 -28.44
N ARG A 554 -38.40 10.65 -28.38
CA ARG A 554 -38.73 9.61 -27.42
C ARG A 554 -38.21 8.30 -27.96
N VAL A 555 -37.18 7.75 -27.34
CA VAL A 555 -36.63 6.46 -27.74
C VAL A 555 -37.26 5.38 -26.87
N THR A 556 -37.95 4.43 -27.50
CA THR A 556 -38.54 3.26 -26.82
C THR A 556 -37.86 2.01 -27.34
N VAL A 557 -37.33 1.17 -26.45
CA VAL A 557 -36.81 -0.16 -26.83
C VAL A 557 -37.95 -1.17 -26.66
N ASP A 558 -38.36 -1.81 -27.76
CA ASP A 558 -39.43 -2.82 -27.71
C ASP A 558 -38.93 -4.16 -27.14
N ALA A 559 -39.86 -5.09 -26.89
CA ALA A 559 -39.57 -6.40 -26.29
C ALA A 559 -38.59 -7.28 -27.11
N ASN A 560 -38.30 -6.89 -28.35
CA ASN A 560 -37.33 -7.57 -29.23
C ASN A 560 -35.99 -6.83 -29.31
N GLY A 561 -35.80 -5.77 -28.52
CA GLY A 561 -34.60 -4.94 -28.55
C GLY A 561 -34.56 -3.93 -29.70
N ASN A 562 -35.65 -3.73 -30.45
CA ASN A 562 -35.66 -2.73 -31.52
C ASN A 562 -35.89 -1.34 -30.96
N ILE A 563 -35.09 -0.39 -31.42
CA ILE A 563 -35.17 1.00 -31.02
C ILE A 563 -36.21 1.73 -31.89
N LYS A 564 -37.31 2.17 -31.29
CA LYS A 564 -38.31 3.04 -31.93
C LYS A 564 -38.13 4.47 -31.41
N GLY A 565 -37.61 5.35 -32.25
CA GLY A 565 -37.58 6.78 -31.99
C GLY A 565 -38.85 7.43 -32.51
N THR A 566 -39.65 8.01 -31.63
CA THR A 566 -40.78 8.86 -32.02
C THR A 566 -40.36 10.31 -31.84
N LYS A 567 -40.37 11.09 -32.92
CA LYS A 567 -40.24 12.55 -32.83
C LYS A 567 -41.41 13.09 -32.00
N VAL A 568 -41.11 13.82 -30.93
CA VAL A 568 -42.13 14.38 -30.02
C VAL A 568 -42.44 15.82 -30.40
#